data_AF-A0A431I6E8-F1
#
_entry.id   AF-A0A431I6E8-F1
#
_cell.length_a   1.000
_cell.length_b   1.000
_cell.length_c   1.000
_cell.angle_alpha   90.00
_cell.angle_beta   90.00
_cell.angle_gamma   90.00
#
_symmetry.space_group_name_H-M   'P 1'
#
loop_
_entity.id
_entity.type
_entity.pdbx_description
1 polymer ?
#
loop_
_entity_poly.entity_id
_entity_poly.type
_entity_poly.pdbx_seq_one_letter_code
_entity_poly.pdbx_strand_id
1 'polypeptide(L)'
;MSPSTPLLACLLLATAGSAFAASFDCTRAGTLVEQAICSNPELSDLDDAMSNAYREALAQAADAAVVQATQRRWLSEVRNPCRNTGCLRSAYRTRIRELAAVSPAVQPARELRIVGRVRYGTLDSAIETESGRSYGFGSDSAIGARILDTCGDRGVCEVSGFVDADDTLTRVLSVRRLR
;
A
#
# COMPACT_ATOMS: atom_id res chain seq x y z
N MET A 1 -51.57 -28.38 -29.97
CA MET A 1 -50.13 -28.43 -30.27
C MET A 1 -49.51 -27.20 -29.64
N SER A 2 -48.75 -27.38 -28.56
CA SER A 2 -47.94 -26.33 -27.92
C SER A 2 -46.80 -25.87 -28.85
N PRO A 3 -46.17 -24.73 -28.57
CA PRO A 3 -44.85 -24.85 -27.97
C PRO A 3 -44.58 -23.86 -26.83
N SER A 4 -43.76 -24.36 -25.91
CA SER A 4 -43.26 -23.74 -24.69
C SER A 4 -42.10 -22.79 -25.00
N THR A 5 -42.11 -21.58 -24.42
CA THR A 5 -40.99 -20.64 -24.45
C THR A 5 -40.12 -20.79 -23.19
N PRO A 6 -38.81 -21.07 -23.29
CA PRO A 6 -37.93 -21.14 -22.13
C PRO A 6 -37.49 -19.73 -21.69
N LEU A 7 -37.56 -19.48 -20.38
CA LEU A 7 -36.88 -18.36 -19.72
C LEU A 7 -35.36 -18.49 -19.92
N LEU A 8 -34.74 -17.53 -20.61
CA LEU A 8 -33.29 -17.36 -20.64
C LEU A 8 -32.90 -16.45 -19.46
N ALA A 9 -32.49 -17.05 -18.35
CA ALA A 9 -31.88 -16.35 -17.23
C ALA A 9 -30.43 -16.00 -17.60
N CYS A 10 -30.18 -14.74 -17.97
CA CYS A 10 -28.83 -14.22 -18.16
C CYS A 10 -28.15 -14.05 -16.80
N LEU A 11 -27.29 -15.00 -16.44
CA LEU A 11 -26.43 -14.95 -15.26
C LEU A 11 -25.32 -13.91 -15.50
N LEU A 12 -25.46 -12.71 -14.94
CA LEU A 12 -24.40 -11.70 -14.89
C LEU A 12 -23.37 -12.12 -13.83
N LEU A 13 -22.27 -12.76 -14.25
CA LEU A 13 -21.09 -12.92 -13.40
C LEU A 13 -20.43 -11.55 -13.24
N ALA A 14 -20.71 -10.88 -12.12
CA ALA A 14 -19.93 -9.75 -11.65
C ALA A 14 -18.59 -10.26 -11.09
N THR A 15 -17.53 -10.25 -11.92
CA THR A 15 -16.17 -10.42 -11.41
C THR A 15 -15.73 -9.11 -10.77
N ALA A 16 -15.83 -9.03 -9.44
CA ALA A 16 -15.22 -7.95 -8.66
C ALA A 16 -13.70 -8.02 -8.84
N GLY A 17 -13.14 -7.07 -9.58
CA GLY A 17 -11.69 -6.90 -9.67
C GLY A 17 -11.17 -6.36 -8.34
N SER A 18 -10.40 -7.17 -7.62
CA SER A 18 -9.67 -6.73 -6.44
C SER A 18 -8.70 -5.62 -6.84
N ALA A 19 -8.99 -4.38 -6.43
CA ALA A 19 -8.06 -3.27 -6.53
C ALA A 19 -6.95 -3.48 -5.49
N PHE A 20 -5.91 -4.23 -5.86
CA PHE A 20 -4.66 -4.23 -5.10
C PHE A 20 -4.02 -2.86 -5.34
N ALA A 21 -3.85 -2.08 -4.27
CA ALA A 21 -3.29 -0.74 -4.34
C ALA A 21 -1.79 -0.85 -4.68
N ALA A 22 -1.51 -0.82 -5.98
CA ALA A 22 -0.23 -0.36 -6.50
C ALA A 22 -0.27 1.17 -6.54
N SER A 23 0.88 1.83 -6.71
CA SER A 23 0.94 3.28 -6.85
C SER A 23 0.31 3.81 -8.15
N PHE A 24 -0.27 2.92 -8.96
CA PHE A 24 -0.94 3.17 -10.22
C PHE A 24 -2.22 2.32 -10.34
N ASP A 25 -3.11 2.72 -11.23
CA ASP A 25 -4.36 2.00 -11.49
C ASP A 25 -4.09 0.64 -12.16
N CYS A 26 -4.31 -0.44 -11.41
CA CYS A 26 -4.11 -1.80 -11.89
C CYS A 26 -5.01 -2.20 -13.07
N THR A 27 -6.13 -1.52 -13.29
CA THR A 27 -6.98 -1.75 -14.48
C THR A 27 -6.32 -1.26 -15.77
N ARG A 28 -5.27 -0.42 -15.64
CA ARG A 28 -4.50 0.17 -16.73
C ARG A 28 -3.10 -0.44 -16.88
N ALA A 29 -2.81 -1.53 -16.17
CA ALA A 29 -1.52 -2.22 -16.24
C ALA A 29 -1.25 -2.72 -17.67
N GLY A 30 -0.28 -2.11 -18.34
CA GLY A 30 0.08 -2.39 -19.73
C GLY A 30 1.35 -3.23 -19.89
N THR A 31 2.17 -3.33 -18.85
CA THR A 31 3.44 -4.06 -18.89
C THR A 31 3.44 -5.31 -18.00
N LEU A 32 4.31 -6.28 -18.30
CA LEU A 32 4.49 -7.48 -17.47
C LEU A 32 4.88 -7.14 -16.03
N VAL A 33 5.64 -6.06 -15.83
CA VAL A 33 6.02 -5.58 -14.50
C VAL A 33 4.81 -5.04 -13.76
N GLU A 34 3.99 -4.21 -14.40
CA GLU A 34 2.77 -3.67 -13.80
C GLU A 34 1.76 -4.76 -13.45
N GLN A 35 1.58 -5.74 -14.33
CA GLN A 35 0.74 -6.90 -14.05
C GLN A 35 1.26 -7.71 -12.86
N ALA A 36 2.59 -7.93 -12.79
CA ALA A 36 3.20 -8.65 -11.66
C ALA A 36 3.03 -7.90 -10.34
N ILE A 37 3.11 -6.57 -10.34
CA ILE A 37 2.85 -5.73 -9.16
C ILE A 37 1.38 -5.90 -8.73
N CYS A 38 0.45 -5.75 -9.67
CA CYS A 38 -0.98 -5.82 -9.40
C CYS A 38 -1.47 -7.21 -8.94
N SER A 39 -0.81 -8.29 -9.38
CA SER A 39 -1.17 -9.66 -8.99
C SER A 39 -0.45 -10.16 -7.74
N ASN A 40 0.47 -9.38 -7.16
CA ASN A 40 1.29 -9.82 -6.02
C ASN A 40 1.23 -8.79 -4.87
N PRO A 41 0.57 -9.12 -3.75
CA PRO A 41 0.41 -8.20 -2.63
C PRO A 41 1.74 -7.66 -2.06
N GLU A 42 2.80 -8.49 -2.00
CA GLU A 42 4.11 -8.02 -1.51
C GLU A 42 4.73 -6.99 -2.46
N LEU A 43 4.59 -7.19 -3.77
CA LEU A 43 5.10 -6.23 -4.76
C LEU A 43 4.27 -4.95 -4.78
N SER A 44 2.96 -5.05 -4.57
CA SER A 44 2.05 -3.91 -4.37
C SER A 44 2.52 -3.06 -3.18
N ASP A 45 2.71 -3.68 -2.01
CA ASP A 45 3.19 -2.99 -0.80
C ASP A 45 4.56 -2.34 -0.99
N LEU A 46 5.45 -2.98 -1.77
CA LEU A 46 6.77 -2.43 -2.09
C LEU A 46 6.72 -1.26 -3.08
N ASP A 47 5.78 -1.30 -4.04
CA ASP A 47 5.55 -0.21 -4.98
C ASP A 47 5.00 1.03 -4.26
N ASP A 48 4.03 0.85 -3.36
CA ASP A 48 3.51 1.91 -2.50
C ASP A 48 4.61 2.52 -1.60
N ALA A 49 5.39 1.67 -0.92
CA ALA A 49 6.48 2.14 -0.07
C ALA A 49 7.55 2.93 -0.85
N MET A 50 7.87 2.50 -2.08
CA MET A 50 8.79 3.22 -2.96
C MET A 50 8.21 4.56 -3.42
N SER A 51 6.93 4.59 -3.78
CA SER A 51 6.23 5.82 -4.16
C SER A 51 6.22 6.84 -3.01
N ASN A 52 5.97 6.39 -1.78
CA ASN A 52 6.01 7.24 -0.59
C ASN A 52 7.42 7.82 -0.36
N ALA A 53 8.45 6.97 -0.36
CA ALA A 53 9.84 7.40 -0.21
C ALA A 53 10.28 8.39 -1.30
N TYR A 54 9.79 8.22 -2.52
CA TYR A 54 10.06 9.15 -3.62
C TYR A 54 9.41 10.52 -3.38
N ARG A 55 8.15 10.56 -2.93
CA ARG A 55 7.48 11.84 -2.60
C ARG A 55 8.17 12.58 -1.45
N GLU A 56 8.60 11.86 -0.42
CA GLU A 56 9.36 12.44 0.69
C GLU A 56 10.72 12.98 0.23
N ALA A 57 11.45 12.20 -0.59
CA ALA A 57 12.72 12.65 -1.16
C ALA A 57 12.55 13.90 -2.03
N LEU A 58 11.46 14.01 -2.80
CA LEU A 58 11.16 15.22 -3.56
C LEU A 58 10.88 16.44 -2.67
N ALA A 59 10.17 16.25 -1.55
CA ALA A 59 9.83 17.32 -0.63
C ALA A 59 11.05 17.88 0.13
N GLN A 60 12.06 17.04 0.36
CA GLN A 60 13.21 17.38 1.20
C GLN A 60 14.50 17.65 0.42
N ALA A 61 14.59 17.23 -0.84
CA ALA A 61 15.80 17.41 -1.62
C ALA A 61 16.09 18.89 -1.89
N ALA A 62 17.35 19.28 -1.71
CA ALA A 62 17.85 20.59 -2.15
C ALA A 62 17.70 20.81 -3.66
N ASP A 63 17.75 19.72 -4.44
CA ASP A 63 17.48 19.71 -5.88
C ASP A 63 16.54 18.56 -6.25
N ALA A 64 15.25 18.89 -6.34
CA ALA A 64 14.22 17.93 -6.74
C ALA A 64 14.40 17.41 -8.18
N ALA A 65 15.03 18.19 -9.09
CA ALA A 65 15.23 17.77 -10.47
C ALA A 65 16.19 16.57 -10.57
N VAL A 66 17.20 16.52 -9.70
CA VAL A 66 18.09 15.36 -9.58
C VAL A 66 17.32 14.12 -9.11
N VAL A 67 16.48 14.24 -8.08
CA VAL A 67 15.67 13.11 -7.59
C VAL A 67 14.73 12.59 -8.69
N GLN A 68 14.05 13.48 -9.42
CA GLN A 68 13.20 13.10 -10.55
C GLN A 68 13.99 12.40 -11.67
N ALA A 69 15.17 12.92 -12.02
CA ALA A 69 16.01 12.35 -13.07
C ALA A 69 16.50 10.94 -12.69
N THR A 70 16.99 10.76 -11.46
CA THR A 70 17.42 9.43 -10.98
C THR A 70 16.25 8.46 -10.90
N GLN A 71 15.05 8.92 -10.53
CA GLN A 71 13.87 8.06 -10.47
C GLN A 71 13.44 7.56 -11.85
N ARG A 72 13.40 8.45 -12.85
CA ARG A 72 13.09 8.05 -14.24
C ARG A 72 14.09 7.02 -14.75
N ARG A 73 15.38 7.26 -14.49
CA ARG A 73 16.47 6.35 -14.86
C ARG A 73 16.32 4.99 -14.18
N TRP A 74 16.01 4.96 -12.88
CA TRP A 74 15.78 3.73 -12.14
C TRP A 74 14.60 2.92 -12.70
N LEU A 75 13.49 3.58 -13.05
CA LEU A 75 12.35 2.91 -13.68
C LEU A 75 12.76 2.23 -15.00
N SER A 76 13.50 2.92 -15.85
CA SER A 76 13.89 2.41 -17.16
C SER A 76 15.00 1.36 -17.12
N GLU A 77 16.01 1.54 -16.28
CA GLU A 77 17.23 0.73 -16.28
C GLU A 77 17.21 -0.42 -15.26
N VAL A 78 16.35 -0.34 -14.23
CA VAL A 78 16.36 -1.31 -13.12
C VAL A 78 15.01 -2.00 -12.97
N ARG A 79 13.91 -1.25 -12.78
CA ARG A 79 12.59 -1.84 -12.54
C ARG A 79 12.04 -2.54 -13.78
N ASN A 80 11.90 -1.81 -14.89
CA ASN A 80 11.24 -2.31 -16.10
C ASN A 80 11.97 -3.49 -16.79
N PRO A 81 13.30 -3.63 -16.70
CA PRO A 81 13.99 -4.82 -17.21
C PRO A 81 13.79 -6.10 -16.40
N CYS A 82 13.23 -6.03 -15.18
CA CYS A 82 13.03 -7.22 -14.36
C CYS A 82 12.09 -8.24 -15.02
N ARG A 83 12.48 -9.52 -14.94
CA ARG A 83 11.74 -10.65 -15.53
C ARG A 83 11.07 -11.59 -14.51
N ASN A 84 11.26 -11.32 -13.22
CA ASN A 84 10.67 -12.13 -12.16
C ASN A 84 10.47 -11.29 -10.87
N THR A 85 9.69 -11.85 -9.95
CA THR A 85 9.31 -11.22 -8.68
C THR A 85 10.52 -10.98 -7.77
N GLY A 86 11.52 -11.86 -7.78
CA GLY A 86 12.75 -11.69 -6.99
C GLY A 86 13.56 -10.47 -7.41
N CYS A 87 13.66 -10.22 -8.71
CA CYS A 87 14.28 -9.02 -9.27
C CYS A 87 13.55 -7.75 -8.83
N LEU A 88 12.22 -7.71 -8.97
CA LEU A 88 11.40 -6.55 -8.57
C LEU A 88 11.55 -6.27 -7.07
N ARG A 89 11.47 -7.31 -6.22
CA ARG A 89 11.66 -7.18 -4.78
C ARG A 89 13.01 -6.54 -4.44
N SER A 90 14.09 -7.00 -5.08
CA SER A 90 15.42 -6.44 -4.89
C SER A 90 15.51 -4.98 -5.36
N ALA A 91 14.98 -4.68 -6.55
CA ALA A 91 14.97 -3.34 -7.12
C ALA A 91 14.24 -2.33 -6.22
N TYR A 92 13.04 -2.67 -5.74
CA TYR A 92 12.27 -1.82 -4.84
C TYR A 92 13.00 -1.58 -3.52
N ARG A 93 13.45 -2.65 -2.85
CA ARG A 93 14.13 -2.53 -1.56
C ARG A 93 15.39 -1.68 -1.64
N THR A 94 16.16 -1.82 -2.72
CA THR A 94 17.35 -0.99 -2.95
C THR A 94 16.97 0.46 -3.19
N ARG A 95 15.98 0.73 -4.04
CA ARG A 95 15.58 2.10 -4.34
C ARG A 95 15.01 2.84 -3.14
N ILE A 96 14.21 2.16 -2.31
CA ILE A 96 13.69 2.71 -1.06
C ILE A 96 14.84 3.18 -0.16
N ARG A 97 15.91 2.37 -0.02
CA ARG A 97 17.10 2.75 0.78
C ARG A 97 17.87 3.92 0.17
N GLU A 98 17.98 4.00 -1.14
CA GLU A 98 18.65 5.11 -1.82
C GLU A 98 17.89 6.43 -1.62
N LEU A 99 16.57 6.41 -1.80
CA LEU A 99 15.70 7.58 -1.59
C LEU A 99 15.72 8.02 -0.11
N ALA A 100 15.79 7.06 0.81
CA ALA A 100 15.97 7.31 2.23
C ALA A 100 17.30 8.00 2.56
N ALA A 101 18.38 7.72 1.83
CA ALA A 101 19.67 8.37 2.06
C ALA A 101 19.70 9.83 1.57
N VAL A 102 18.83 10.20 0.62
CA VAL A 102 18.69 11.58 0.11
C VAL A 102 17.83 12.45 1.03
N SER A 103 16.96 11.81 1.81
CA SER A 103 16.03 12.45 2.75
C SER A 103 16.46 12.12 4.19
N PRO A 104 17.14 13.02 4.92
CA PRO A 104 17.56 12.73 6.30
C PRO A 104 16.39 12.46 7.26
N ALA A 105 15.13 12.70 6.84
CA ALA A 105 13.94 12.36 7.59
C ALA A 105 13.28 11.03 7.20
N VAL A 106 13.85 10.21 6.29
CA VAL A 106 13.55 8.77 6.30
C VAL A 106 14.27 8.15 7.49
N GLN A 107 13.76 8.48 8.67
CA GLN A 107 14.05 7.71 9.86
C GLN A 107 13.58 6.28 9.59
N PRO A 108 14.30 5.26 10.09
CA PRO A 108 13.87 3.89 9.90
C PRO A 108 12.44 3.79 10.40
N ALA A 109 11.54 3.35 9.51
CA ALA A 109 10.15 3.12 9.87
C ALA A 109 10.15 2.31 11.18
N ARG A 110 9.52 2.84 12.20
CA ARG A 110 9.58 2.27 13.54
C ARG A 110 8.65 1.07 13.55
N GLU A 111 9.22 -0.12 13.74
CA GLU A 111 8.41 -1.31 14.00
C GLU A 111 7.78 -1.18 15.39
N LEU A 112 6.45 -1.19 15.45
CA LEU A 112 5.68 -1.05 16.67
C LEU A 112 4.61 -2.13 16.77
N ARG A 113 4.24 -2.43 18.01
CA ARG A 113 2.99 -3.10 18.37
C ARG A 113 2.07 -2.09 19.02
N ILE A 114 1.00 -1.73 18.31
CA ILE A 114 0.03 -0.71 18.70
C ILE A 114 -1.20 -1.42 19.23
N VAL A 115 -1.67 -1.05 20.43
CA VAL A 115 -2.95 -1.52 20.98
C VAL A 115 -3.84 -0.31 21.21
N GLY A 116 -4.99 -0.28 20.55
CA GLY A 116 -5.88 0.87 20.64
C GLY A 116 -7.22 0.67 19.97
N ARG A 117 -8.09 1.66 20.11
CA ARG A 117 -9.40 1.71 19.48
C ARG A 117 -9.25 2.23 18.05
N VAL A 118 -9.82 1.51 17.09
CA VAL A 118 -9.89 1.95 15.70
C VAL A 118 -10.98 3.01 15.57
N ARG A 119 -10.64 4.13 14.93
CA ARG A 119 -11.58 5.17 14.51
C ARG A 119 -11.57 5.22 12.98
N TYR A 120 -12.71 4.92 12.37
CA TYR A 120 -12.89 5.14 10.94
C TYR A 120 -13.23 6.61 10.67
N GLY A 121 -12.62 7.19 9.64
CA GLY A 121 -12.91 8.53 9.15
C GLY A 121 -12.69 8.62 7.64
N THR A 122 -13.49 9.48 6.99
CA THR A 122 -13.45 9.69 5.53
C THR A 122 -12.18 10.40 5.07
N LEU A 123 -11.53 11.16 5.96
CA LEU A 123 -10.27 11.86 5.71
C LEU A 123 -9.13 11.24 6.53
N ASP A 124 -9.38 10.95 7.81
CA ASP A 124 -8.36 10.40 8.71
C ASP A 124 -8.93 9.20 9.49
N SER A 125 -8.44 8.00 9.21
CA SER A 125 -8.64 6.83 10.06
C SER A 125 -7.42 6.62 10.96
N ALA A 126 -7.64 6.14 12.18
CA ALA A 126 -6.56 6.02 13.15
C ALA A 126 -6.78 4.91 14.17
N ILE A 127 -5.69 4.47 14.80
CA ILE A 127 -5.69 3.66 16.01
C ILE A 127 -5.33 4.55 17.18
N GLU A 128 -6.26 4.74 18.11
CA GLU A 128 -6.11 5.58 19.30
C GLU A 128 -5.75 4.73 20.51
N THR A 129 -4.57 4.92 21.07
CA THR A 129 -4.10 4.19 22.25
C THR A 129 -4.67 4.77 23.53
N GLU A 130 -4.65 3.99 24.60
CA GLU A 130 -5.02 4.46 25.95
C GLU A 130 -4.12 5.61 26.43
N SER A 131 -2.86 5.65 25.98
CA SER A 131 -1.93 6.74 26.27
C SER A 131 -2.23 8.06 25.53
N GLY A 132 -3.30 8.10 24.73
CA GLY A 132 -3.71 9.28 23.96
C GLY A 132 -2.90 9.50 22.68
N ARG A 133 -2.11 8.52 22.23
CA ARG A 133 -1.43 8.58 20.93
C ARG A 133 -2.37 8.12 19.83
N SER A 134 -2.22 8.71 18.64
CA SER A 134 -2.99 8.36 17.45
C SER A 134 -2.04 7.89 16.37
N TYR A 135 -2.34 6.76 15.75
CA TYR A 135 -1.59 6.22 14.62
C TYR A 135 -2.46 6.21 13.38
N GLY A 136 -2.12 7.06 12.42
CA GLY A 136 -2.91 7.25 11.20
C GLY A 136 -2.81 6.07 10.25
N PHE A 137 -3.87 5.84 9.47
CA PHE A 137 -3.82 4.99 8.28
C PHE A 137 -4.84 5.46 7.25
N GLY A 138 -4.54 5.30 5.97
CA GLY A 138 -5.48 5.63 4.90
C GLY A 138 -6.65 4.65 4.89
N SER A 139 -7.88 5.14 5.04
CA SER A 139 -9.11 4.33 4.96
C SER A 139 -9.24 3.60 3.62
N ASP A 140 -8.83 4.26 2.53
CA ASP A 140 -8.90 3.73 1.16
C ASP A 140 -7.63 2.97 0.74
N SER A 141 -6.80 2.55 1.70
CA SER A 141 -5.55 1.81 1.45
C SER A 141 -5.67 0.33 1.78
N ALA A 142 -4.75 -0.50 1.27
CA ALA A 142 -4.65 -1.91 1.65
C ALA A 142 -4.43 -2.11 3.17
N ILE A 143 -3.73 -1.17 3.82
CA ILE A 143 -3.57 -1.13 5.28
C ILE A 143 -4.91 -0.89 5.95
N GLY A 144 -5.66 0.12 5.48
CA GLY A 144 -6.98 0.46 5.97
C GLY A 144 -7.96 -0.69 5.83
N ALA A 145 -8.03 -1.32 4.65
CA ALA A 145 -8.85 -2.50 4.41
C ALA A 145 -8.53 -3.62 5.41
N ARG A 146 -7.26 -4.00 5.57
CA ARG A 146 -6.86 -5.06 6.51
C ARG A 146 -7.25 -4.74 7.96
N ILE A 147 -7.05 -3.49 8.40
CA ILE A 147 -7.38 -3.06 9.76
C ILE A 147 -8.90 -3.04 9.94
N LEU A 148 -9.63 -2.37 9.05
CA LEU A 148 -11.08 -2.17 9.16
C LEU A 148 -11.86 -3.49 8.98
N ASP A 149 -11.43 -4.37 8.08
CA ASP A 149 -12.04 -5.69 7.87
C ASP A 149 -11.90 -6.58 9.12
N THR A 150 -10.79 -6.47 9.84
CA THR A 150 -10.53 -7.27 11.05
C THR A 150 -11.17 -6.66 12.30
N CYS A 151 -11.05 -5.34 12.45
CA CYS A 151 -11.36 -4.63 13.69
C CYS A 151 -12.76 -4.02 13.69
N GLY A 152 -13.26 -3.62 12.51
CA GLY A 152 -14.40 -2.74 12.37
C GLY A 152 -14.15 -1.33 12.92
N ASP A 153 -15.13 -0.45 12.73
CA ASP A 153 -15.13 0.86 13.40
C ASP A 153 -15.35 0.69 14.92
N ARG A 154 -14.63 1.48 15.71
CA ARG A 154 -14.62 1.49 17.19
C ARG A 154 -14.15 0.21 17.87
N GLY A 155 -13.70 -0.80 17.12
CA GLY A 155 -13.11 -2.03 17.68
C GLY A 155 -11.75 -1.76 18.33
N VAL A 156 -11.42 -2.49 19.39
CA VAL A 156 -10.07 -2.46 19.98
C VAL A 156 -9.21 -3.51 19.30
N CYS A 157 -8.03 -3.11 18.83
CA CYS A 157 -7.14 -3.97 18.08
C CYS A 157 -5.69 -3.86 18.51
N GLU A 158 -4.98 -4.97 18.34
CA GLU A 158 -3.54 -5.03 18.32
C GLU A 158 -3.07 -5.05 16.85
N VAL A 159 -2.24 -4.09 16.49
CA VAL A 159 -1.64 -3.98 15.15
C VAL A 159 -0.13 -3.92 15.30
N SER A 160 0.56 -4.90 14.73
CA SER A 160 2.01 -4.86 14.60
C SER A 160 2.37 -4.39 13.19
N GLY A 161 3.29 -3.44 13.07
CA GLY A 161 3.60 -2.81 11.80
C GLY A 161 4.69 -1.76 11.89
N PHE A 162 4.94 -1.09 10.78
CA PHE A 162 5.89 0.00 10.67
C PHE A 162 5.14 1.33 10.60
N VAL A 163 5.62 2.31 11.36
CA VAL A 163 5.14 3.70 11.28
C VAL A 163 6.23 4.62 10.80
N ASP A 164 5.85 5.66 10.07
CA ASP A 164 6.75 6.76 9.70
C ASP A 164 6.96 7.75 10.86
N ALA A 165 7.61 8.89 10.55
CA ALA A 165 7.89 9.94 11.51
C ALA A 165 6.62 10.66 12.00
N ASP A 166 5.54 10.63 11.21
CA ASP A 166 4.25 11.28 11.52
C ASP A 166 3.28 10.30 12.19
N ASP A 167 3.79 9.18 12.72
CA ASP A 167 3.02 8.10 13.34
C ASP A 167 1.95 7.51 12.39
N THR A 168 2.15 7.58 11.07
CA THR A 168 1.28 6.93 10.08
C THR A 168 1.77 5.51 9.79
N LEU A 169 0.86 4.55 9.80
CA LEU A 169 1.12 3.16 9.45
C LEU A 169 1.44 3.05 7.96
N THR A 170 2.68 2.64 7.67
CA THR A 170 3.20 2.46 6.30
C THR A 170 3.29 0.99 5.90
N ARG A 171 3.24 0.06 6.87
CA ARG A 171 3.14 -1.38 6.62
C ARG A 171 2.55 -2.09 7.83
N VAL A 172 1.70 -3.09 7.60
CA VAL A 172 1.11 -3.91 8.66
C VAL A 172 1.60 -5.35 8.57
N LEU A 173 2.16 -5.87 9.65
CA LEU A 173 2.62 -7.25 9.79
C LEU A 173 1.48 -8.15 10.28
N SER A 174 0.75 -7.72 11.31
CA SER A 174 -0.40 -8.44 11.85
C SER A 174 -1.48 -7.49 12.36
N VAL A 175 -2.73 -7.97 12.31
CA VAL A 175 -3.90 -7.30 12.90
C VAL A 175 -4.67 -8.34 13.70
N ARG A 176 -5.03 -8.01 14.93
CA ARG A 176 -5.83 -8.87 15.80
C ARG A 176 -6.84 -8.05 16.57
N ARG A 177 -8.12 -8.38 16.41
CA ARG A 177 -9.20 -7.83 17.23
C ARG A 177 -9.11 -8.36 18.66
N LEU A 178 -9.13 -7.44 19.62
CA LEU A 178 -9.23 -7.73 21.04
C LEU A 178 -10.70 -7.69 21.44
N ARG A 179 -11.07 -8.56 22.39
CA ARG A 179 -12.45 -8.67 22.89
C ARG A 179 -12.80 -7.49 23.79
#